data_AF-A0AB73KQM1-F1
#
_entry.id   AF-A0AB73KQM1-F1
#
_cell.length_a   1.000
_cell.length_b   1.000
_cell.length_c   1.000
_cell.angle_alpha   90.00
_cell.angle_beta   90.00
_cell.angle_gamma   90.00
#
_symmetry.space_group_name_H-M   'P 1'
#
loop_
_entity.id
_entity.type
_entity.pdbx_description
1 polymer ?
#
loop_
_entity_poly.entity_id
_entity_poly.type
_entity_poly.pdbx_seq_one_letter_code
_entity_poly.pdbx_strand_id
1 'polypeptide(L)'
;MVRRRTAVSLAAAALVAMTPVISACGTPHAGAAAVVENETISVSDLQSKVNAVRTAQEKSPQAAALIEGSSDLTSQTLGTMVVTRLLDRVAKDAGVTVTRSDVGQMRTALEAQSGGPDALAPALLEKYNVAPSDIDAFCRLQVEAGKIISSLGVEPGSDGGSAALNQLLAKTGKDMKIDVNPRYGTWDVQNARLGATHEPWLVPVAAAPVQGA
;
A
#
# COMPACT_ATOMS: atom_id res chain seq x y z
N MET A 1 79.26 -37.00 -36.34
CA MET A 1 78.70 -38.07 -35.49
C MET A 1 77.27 -37.63 -35.11
N VAL A 2 76.21 -38.16 -35.74
CA VAL A 2 75.33 -39.26 -35.23
C VAL A 2 74.81 -38.90 -33.82
N ARG A 3 73.52 -38.69 -33.48
CA ARG A 3 72.24 -39.31 -33.90
C ARG A 3 71.03 -38.58 -33.25
N ARG A 4 69.88 -38.62 -33.96
CA ARG A 4 68.47 -38.90 -33.52
C ARG A 4 67.88 -38.20 -32.27
N ARG A 5 66.82 -37.37 -32.41
CA ARG A 5 65.36 -37.65 -32.57
C ARG A 5 64.60 -37.87 -31.24
N THR A 6 63.41 -37.24 -31.18
CA THR A 6 62.18 -37.53 -30.38
C THR A 6 62.28 -37.35 -28.86
N ALA A 7 61.27 -36.89 -28.10
CA ALA A 7 59.94 -36.28 -28.27
C ALA A 7 59.42 -35.99 -26.83
N VAL A 8 58.19 -35.45 -26.71
CA VAL A 8 57.31 -35.47 -25.51
C VAL A 8 57.59 -34.34 -24.49
N SER A 9 56.65 -33.67 -23.81
CA SER A 9 55.25 -33.22 -23.94
C SER A 9 54.96 -32.52 -22.59
N LEU A 10 53.97 -31.61 -22.55
CA LEU A 10 53.29 -31.08 -21.34
C LEU A 10 54.12 -30.03 -20.55
N ALA A 11 53.59 -28.91 -20.06
CA ALA A 11 52.22 -28.59 -19.68
C ALA A 11 51.91 -27.11 -19.91
N ALA A 12 50.66 -26.84 -20.31
CA ALA A 12 50.07 -25.53 -20.37
C ALA A 12 49.81 -24.99 -18.95
N ALA A 13 50.22 -23.75 -18.69
CA ALA A 13 49.74 -22.95 -17.56
C ALA A 13 49.16 -21.65 -18.11
N ALA A 14 47.98 -21.73 -18.73
CA ALA A 14 47.15 -20.57 -18.97
C ALA A 14 46.46 -20.23 -17.64
N LEU A 15 46.98 -19.24 -16.91
CA LEU A 15 46.25 -18.60 -15.82
C LEU A 15 45.02 -17.91 -16.42
N VAL A 16 43.89 -18.61 -16.45
CA VAL A 16 42.59 -17.99 -16.61
C VAL A 16 42.29 -17.32 -15.26
N ALA A 17 42.47 -16.00 -15.21
CA ALA A 17 41.92 -15.19 -14.14
C ALA A 17 40.39 -15.32 -14.19
N MET A 18 39.84 -16.20 -13.36
CA MET A 18 38.42 -16.17 -13.03
C MET A 18 38.21 -14.89 -12.22
N THR A 19 37.82 -13.82 -12.89
CA THR A 19 37.15 -12.71 -12.21
C THR A 19 35.86 -13.27 -11.63
N PRO A 20 35.66 -13.28 -10.30
CA PRO A 20 34.32 -13.49 -9.78
C PRO A 20 33.53 -12.27 -10.22
N VAL A 21 32.76 -12.42 -11.28
CA VAL A 21 31.67 -11.50 -11.57
C VAL A 21 30.73 -11.70 -10.39
N ILE A 22 30.85 -10.84 -9.38
CA ILE A 22 29.83 -10.69 -8.35
C ILE A 22 28.63 -10.16 -9.13
N SER A 23 27.84 -11.09 -9.67
CA SER A 23 26.46 -10.85 -10.01
C SER A 23 25.81 -10.45 -8.69
N ALA A 24 25.82 -9.16 -8.40
CA ALA A 24 24.87 -8.56 -7.50
C ALA A 24 23.51 -8.72 -8.19
N CYS A 25 22.98 -9.94 -8.15
CA CYS A 25 21.55 -10.20 -8.23
C CYS A 25 20.97 -9.59 -6.96
N GLY A 26 20.93 -8.25 -6.91
CA GLY A 26 20.17 -7.54 -5.92
C GLY A 26 18.75 -8.04 -6.04
N THR A 27 18.21 -8.58 -4.94
CA THR A 27 16.79 -8.90 -4.88
C THR A 27 16.01 -7.67 -5.36
N PRO A 28 15.02 -7.81 -6.25
CA PRO A 28 14.28 -6.67 -6.83
C PRO A 28 13.59 -5.76 -5.79
N HIS A 29 13.67 -6.12 -4.50
CA HIS A 29 13.14 -5.37 -3.38
C HIS A 29 14.18 -5.00 -2.30
N ALA A 30 15.44 -4.75 -2.64
CA ALA A 30 16.42 -4.29 -1.65
C ALA A 30 15.94 -2.99 -0.98
N GLY A 31 15.36 -3.09 0.21
CA GLY A 31 14.75 -1.97 0.94
C GLY A 31 13.31 -1.60 0.52
N ALA A 32 12.71 -2.28 -0.46
CA ALA A 32 11.33 -2.06 -0.88
C ALA A 32 10.36 -3.07 -0.26
N ALA A 33 9.19 -2.59 0.16
CA ALA A 33 8.04 -3.40 0.51
C ALA A 33 7.13 -3.62 -0.70
N ALA A 34 6.96 -2.59 -1.52
CA ALA A 34 6.33 -2.70 -2.83
C ALA A 34 6.88 -1.61 -3.77
N VAL A 35 6.75 -1.83 -5.07
CA VAL A 35 6.99 -0.85 -6.13
C VAL A 35 5.68 -0.66 -6.88
N VAL A 36 5.26 0.59 -7.03
CA VAL A 36 4.04 0.97 -7.75
C VAL A 36 4.47 1.91 -8.87
N GLU A 37 4.40 1.44 -10.11
CA GLU A 37 5.08 2.04 -11.28
C GLU A 37 6.58 2.24 -11.06
N ASN A 38 6.97 3.47 -10.75
CA ASN A 38 8.36 3.89 -10.52
C ASN A 38 8.58 4.36 -9.09
N GLU A 39 7.53 4.33 -8.25
CA GLU A 39 7.60 4.76 -6.87
C GLU A 39 7.78 3.57 -5.93
N THR A 40 8.75 3.70 -5.04
CA THR A 40 9.02 2.68 -4.04
C THR A 40 8.26 2.99 -2.75
N ILE A 41 7.56 1.99 -2.23
CA ILE A 41 7.15 1.95 -0.82
C ILE A 41 8.28 1.27 -0.07
N SER A 42 9.02 2.03 0.74
CA SER A 42 10.15 1.49 1.47
C SER A 42 9.72 0.63 2.66
N VAL A 43 10.59 -0.29 3.06
CA VAL A 43 10.38 -1.10 4.26
C VAL A 43 10.34 -0.23 5.51
N SER A 44 11.13 0.84 5.56
CA SER A 44 11.15 1.79 6.67
C SER A 44 9.82 2.53 6.80
N ASP A 45 9.21 2.96 5.69
CA ASP A 45 7.92 3.66 5.73
C ASP A 45 6.81 2.72 6.21
N LEU A 46 6.80 1.49 5.69
CA LEU A 46 5.87 0.45 6.13
C LEU A 46 6.01 0.18 7.63
N GLN A 47 7.25 -0.04 8.11
CA GLN A 47 7.50 -0.31 9.52
C GLN A 47 7.13 0.89 10.40
N SER A 48 7.38 2.12 9.95
CA SER A 48 6.98 3.32 10.68
C SER A 48 5.46 3.37 10.89
N LYS A 49 4.67 3.06 9.85
CA LYS A 49 3.20 3.03 9.97
C LYS A 49 2.71 1.90 10.86
N VAL A 50 3.24 0.68 10.69
CA VAL A 50 2.92 -0.46 11.56
C VAL A 50 3.22 -0.15 13.03
N ASN A 51 4.37 0.47 13.31
CA ASN A 51 4.76 0.83 14.67
C ASN A 51 3.86 1.91 15.27
N ALA A 52 3.42 2.90 14.48
CA ALA A 52 2.46 3.90 14.95
C ALA A 52 1.13 3.26 15.38
N VAL A 53 0.65 2.28 14.61
CA VAL A 53 -0.56 1.52 14.94
C VAL A 53 -0.35 0.66 16.20
N ARG A 54 0.74 -0.12 16.26
CA ARG A 54 1.07 -0.95 17.44
C ARG A 54 1.17 -0.11 18.71
N THR A 55 1.86 1.04 18.64
CA THR A 55 1.97 1.99 19.75
C THR A 55 0.60 2.51 20.20
N ALA A 56 -0.32 2.76 19.26
CA ALA A 56 -1.68 3.18 19.59
C ALA A 56 -2.51 2.05 20.21
N GLN A 57 -2.39 0.83 19.68
CA GLN A 57 -3.06 -0.37 20.23
C GLN A 57 -2.60 -0.68 21.65
N GLU A 58 -1.29 -0.62 21.92
CA GLU A 58 -0.70 -0.86 23.26
C GLU A 58 -1.18 0.14 24.32
N LYS A 59 -1.53 1.37 23.90
CA LYS A 59 -2.09 2.40 24.79
C LYS A 59 -3.60 2.26 25.00
N SER A 60 -4.27 1.39 24.24
CA SER A 60 -5.71 1.16 24.36
C SER A 60 -6.02 0.27 25.57
N PRO A 61 -7.13 0.51 26.29
CA PRO A 61 -7.66 -0.45 27.26
C PRO A 61 -7.92 -1.85 26.68
N GLN A 62 -8.09 -1.95 25.35
CA GLN A 62 -8.35 -3.19 24.62
C GLN A 62 -7.09 -3.76 23.94
N ALA A 63 -5.88 -3.40 24.40
CA ALA A 63 -4.62 -3.74 23.72
C ALA A 63 -4.50 -5.22 23.31
N ALA A 64 -4.79 -6.16 24.22
CA ALA A 64 -4.70 -7.59 23.94
C ALA A 64 -5.59 -8.02 22.77
N ALA A 65 -6.86 -7.61 22.78
CA ALA A 65 -7.82 -7.95 21.73
C ALA A 65 -7.45 -7.29 20.39
N LEU A 66 -7.01 -6.02 20.40
CA LEU A 66 -6.59 -5.32 19.19
C LEU A 66 -5.36 -5.96 18.55
N ILE A 67 -4.37 -6.34 19.35
CA ILE A 67 -3.14 -6.97 18.84
C ILE A 67 -3.44 -8.37 18.29
N GLU A 68 -4.25 -9.17 19.01
CA GLU A 68 -4.69 -10.50 18.56
C GLU A 68 -5.49 -10.42 17.25
N GLY A 69 -6.42 -9.47 17.16
CA GLY A 69 -7.28 -9.26 15.99
C GLY A 69 -6.57 -8.67 14.76
N SER A 70 -5.29 -8.29 14.87
CA SER A 70 -4.52 -7.65 13.78
C SER A 70 -3.23 -8.41 13.47
N SER A 71 -3.31 -9.73 13.40
CA SER A 71 -2.19 -10.61 13.05
C SER A 71 -1.59 -10.33 11.66
N ASP A 72 -2.38 -9.82 10.73
CA ASP A 72 -2.00 -9.44 9.36
C ASP A 72 -1.70 -7.94 9.18
N LEU A 73 -1.56 -7.19 10.29
CA LEU A 73 -1.41 -5.72 10.29
C LEU A 73 -0.38 -5.20 9.27
N THR A 74 0.77 -5.88 9.13
CA THR A 74 1.81 -5.43 8.20
C THR A 74 1.35 -5.54 6.74
N SER A 75 0.70 -6.64 6.37
CA SER A 75 0.17 -6.83 5.02
C SER A 75 -1.00 -5.88 4.76
N GLN A 76 -1.90 -5.69 5.73
CA GLN A 76 -2.99 -4.71 5.64
C GLN A 76 -2.44 -3.29 5.44
N THR A 77 -1.45 -2.88 6.24
CA THR A 77 -0.82 -1.55 6.14
C THR A 77 -0.20 -1.34 4.77
N LEU A 78 0.55 -2.33 4.27
CA LEU A 78 1.13 -2.25 2.92
C LEU A 78 0.05 -2.18 1.85
N GLY A 79 -1.03 -2.96 1.98
CA GLY A 79 -2.18 -2.91 1.09
C GLY A 79 -2.78 -1.50 1.00
N THR A 80 -3.05 -0.86 2.14
CA THR A 80 -3.56 0.52 2.18
C THR A 80 -2.59 1.51 1.56
N MET A 81 -1.28 1.37 1.78
CA MET A 81 -0.27 2.24 1.16
C MET A 81 -0.25 2.10 -0.37
N VAL A 82 -0.38 0.87 -0.88
CA VAL A 82 -0.49 0.61 -2.33
C VAL A 82 -1.79 1.24 -2.86
N VAL A 83 -2.95 0.98 -2.24
CA VAL A 83 -4.23 1.55 -2.65
C VAL A 83 -4.20 3.07 -2.69
N THR A 84 -3.56 3.71 -1.70
CA THR A 84 -3.41 5.17 -1.68
C THR A 84 -2.72 5.67 -2.96
N ARG A 85 -1.65 5.00 -3.41
CA ARG A 85 -0.96 5.37 -4.67
C ARG A 85 -1.82 5.13 -5.91
N LEU A 86 -2.65 4.08 -5.92
CA LEU A 86 -3.60 3.88 -7.02
C LEU A 86 -4.66 4.98 -7.05
N LEU A 87 -5.20 5.36 -5.89
CA LEU A 87 -6.19 6.43 -5.79
C LEU A 87 -5.60 7.77 -6.22
N ASP A 88 -4.40 8.13 -5.74
CA ASP A 88 -3.67 9.33 -6.16
C ASP A 88 -3.54 9.39 -7.70
N ARG A 89 -3.22 8.25 -8.32
CA ARG A 89 -3.12 8.15 -9.78
C ARG A 89 -4.49 8.32 -10.46
N VAL A 90 -5.50 7.62 -9.99
CA VAL A 90 -6.86 7.71 -10.55
C VAL A 90 -7.42 9.12 -10.41
N ALA A 91 -7.24 9.76 -9.26
CA ALA A 91 -7.69 11.13 -9.03
C ALA A 91 -6.99 12.10 -9.98
N LYS A 92 -5.67 11.96 -10.16
CA LYS A 92 -4.91 12.75 -11.13
C LYS A 92 -5.43 12.58 -12.56
N ASP A 93 -5.66 11.33 -12.99
CA ASP A 93 -6.16 11.02 -14.33
C ASP A 93 -7.60 11.54 -14.54
N ALA A 94 -8.40 11.61 -13.48
CA ALA A 94 -9.76 12.14 -13.48
C ALA A 94 -9.85 13.66 -13.21
N GLY A 95 -8.73 14.34 -12.96
CA GLY A 95 -8.72 15.77 -12.59
C GLY A 95 -9.35 16.07 -11.22
N VAL A 96 -9.47 15.06 -10.36
CA VAL A 96 -9.99 15.19 -8.99
C VAL A 96 -8.92 15.78 -8.08
N THR A 97 -9.30 16.78 -7.27
CA THR A 97 -8.43 17.40 -6.27
C THR A 97 -9.05 17.36 -4.89
N VAL A 98 -8.23 17.07 -3.86
CA VAL A 98 -8.63 17.06 -2.45
C VAL A 98 -8.06 18.28 -1.72
N THR A 99 -8.94 19.12 -1.20
CA THR A 99 -8.61 20.32 -0.43
C THR A 99 -8.54 20.05 1.06
N ARG A 100 -7.97 20.99 1.83
CA ARG A 100 -7.99 20.93 3.30
C ARG A 100 -9.40 20.99 3.87
N SER A 101 -10.31 21.73 3.22
CA SER A 101 -11.71 21.83 3.63
C SER A 101 -12.41 20.48 3.51
N ASP A 102 -12.18 19.75 2.41
CA ASP A 102 -12.77 18.42 2.21
C ASP A 102 -12.33 17.45 3.32
N VAL A 103 -11.04 17.45 3.67
CA VAL A 103 -10.49 16.61 4.75
C VAL A 103 -11.14 16.96 6.09
N GLY A 104 -11.31 18.26 6.38
CA GLY A 104 -11.98 18.72 7.59
C GLY A 104 -13.44 18.28 7.66
N GLN A 105 -14.17 18.38 6.55
CA GLN A 105 -15.57 17.91 6.46
C GLN A 105 -15.69 16.40 6.63
N MET A 106 -14.78 15.64 6.00
CA MET A 106 -14.73 14.19 6.17
C MET A 106 -14.45 13.80 7.61
N ARG A 107 -13.51 14.49 8.28
CA ARG A 107 -13.24 14.25 9.70
C ARG A 107 -14.50 14.49 10.53
N THR A 108 -15.16 15.63 10.37
CA THR A 108 -16.44 15.92 11.07
C THR A 108 -17.50 14.84 10.80
N ALA A 109 -17.61 14.33 9.57
CA ALA A 109 -18.55 13.28 9.24
C ALA A 109 -18.21 11.94 9.93
N LEU A 110 -16.93 11.60 10.04
CA LEU A 110 -16.48 10.41 10.76
C LEU A 110 -16.61 10.57 12.29
N GLU A 111 -16.36 11.76 12.83
CA GLU A 111 -16.61 12.08 14.24
C GLU A 111 -18.09 11.86 14.58
N ALA A 112 -19.01 12.37 13.74
CA ALA A 112 -20.44 12.19 13.93
C ALA A 112 -20.85 10.70 13.91
N GLN A 113 -20.30 9.89 13.00
CA GLN A 113 -20.55 8.45 12.94
C GLN A 113 -19.95 7.67 14.11
N SER A 114 -18.84 8.15 14.66
CA SER A 114 -18.13 7.50 15.76
C SER A 114 -18.71 7.87 17.13
N GLY A 115 -19.64 8.82 17.21
CA GLY A 115 -20.23 9.30 18.47
C GLY A 115 -19.52 10.52 19.07
N GLY A 116 -18.66 11.19 18.30
CA GLY A 116 -18.01 12.45 18.66
C GLY A 116 -16.49 12.47 18.40
N PRO A 117 -15.82 13.62 18.60
CA PRO A 117 -14.39 13.79 18.34
C PRO A 117 -13.50 12.82 19.14
N ASP A 118 -13.79 12.63 20.42
CA ASP A 118 -12.99 11.75 21.30
C ASP A 118 -13.14 10.25 20.96
N ALA A 119 -14.24 9.89 20.28
CA ALA A 119 -14.54 8.51 19.88
C ALA A 119 -13.96 8.15 18.50
N LEU A 120 -13.57 9.15 17.69
CA LEU A 120 -13.04 8.92 16.35
C LEU A 120 -11.79 8.05 16.35
N ALA A 121 -10.75 8.45 17.09
CA ALA A 121 -9.46 7.76 17.05
C ALA A 121 -9.56 6.29 17.54
N PRO A 122 -10.25 5.97 18.65
CA PRO A 122 -10.49 4.58 19.04
C PRO A 122 -11.27 3.79 17.98
N ALA A 123 -12.32 4.38 17.40
CA ALA A 123 -13.14 3.69 16.39
C ALA A 123 -12.34 3.37 15.11
N LEU A 124 -11.50 4.31 14.65
CA LEU A 124 -10.66 4.08 13.47
C LEU A 124 -9.50 3.10 13.76
N LEU A 125 -8.94 3.14 14.96
CA LEU A 125 -7.91 2.19 15.37
C LEU A 125 -8.47 0.76 15.41
N GLU A 126 -9.65 0.58 16.00
CA GLU A 126 -10.31 -0.72 16.16
C GLU A 126 -10.74 -1.33 14.82
N LYS A 127 -11.38 -0.53 13.96
CA LYS A 127 -11.98 -1.05 12.72
C LYS A 127 -11.02 -1.10 11.54
N TYR A 128 -10.09 -0.15 11.47
CA TYR A 128 -9.29 0.10 10.28
C TYR A 128 -7.78 0.12 10.56
N ASN A 129 -7.36 -0.14 11.80
CA ASN A 129 -5.95 -0.09 12.20
C ASN A 129 -5.30 1.27 11.87
N VAL A 130 -6.04 2.38 12.02
CA VAL A 130 -5.53 3.73 11.77
C VAL A 130 -4.99 4.32 13.06
N ALA A 131 -3.71 4.68 13.08
CA ALA A 131 -3.10 5.39 14.19
C ALA A 131 -3.62 6.83 14.29
N PRO A 132 -3.66 7.45 15.49
CA PRO A 132 -4.13 8.83 15.64
C PRO A 132 -3.38 9.85 14.75
N SER A 133 -2.10 9.64 14.51
CA SER A 133 -1.27 10.48 13.63
C SER A 133 -1.64 10.38 12.15
N ASP A 134 -2.38 9.34 11.74
CA ASP A 134 -2.73 9.05 10.36
C ASP A 134 -4.20 9.39 10.04
N ILE A 135 -4.97 9.94 10.99
CA ILE A 135 -6.40 10.25 10.79
C ILE A 135 -6.63 11.22 9.62
N ASP A 136 -5.83 12.27 9.49
CA ASP A 136 -5.98 13.23 8.39
C ASP A 136 -5.66 12.59 7.02
N ALA A 137 -4.67 11.69 6.97
CA ALA A 137 -4.34 10.93 5.77
C ALA A 137 -5.45 9.96 5.40
N PHE A 138 -6.04 9.29 6.40
CA PHE A 138 -7.21 8.44 6.22
C PHE A 138 -8.42 9.24 5.71
N CYS A 139 -8.69 10.42 6.27
CA CYS A 139 -9.76 11.30 5.79
C CYS A 139 -9.53 11.73 4.33
N ARG A 140 -8.29 12.04 3.95
CA ARG A 140 -7.95 12.35 2.55
C ARG A 140 -8.25 11.18 1.62
N LEU A 141 -7.85 9.96 2.00
CA LEU A 141 -8.14 8.73 1.26
C LEU A 141 -9.65 8.57 1.02
N GLN A 142 -10.45 8.80 2.06
CA GLN A 142 -11.91 8.72 1.99
C GLN A 142 -12.52 9.78 1.06
N VAL A 143 -12.02 11.02 1.12
CA VAL A 143 -12.47 12.09 0.22
C VAL A 143 -12.14 11.76 -1.23
N GLU A 144 -10.93 11.28 -1.48
CA GLU A 144 -10.47 10.93 -2.82
C GLU A 144 -11.34 9.84 -3.44
N ALA A 145 -11.55 8.74 -2.71
CA ALA A 145 -12.45 7.67 -3.11
C ALA A 145 -13.86 8.20 -3.41
N GLY A 146 -14.42 9.03 -2.53
CA GLY A 146 -15.75 9.61 -2.72
C GLY A 146 -15.84 10.50 -3.96
N LYS A 147 -14.86 11.38 -4.19
CA LYS A 147 -14.84 12.26 -5.37
C LYS A 147 -14.64 11.48 -6.67
N ILE A 148 -13.81 10.43 -6.66
CA ILE A 148 -13.65 9.53 -7.80
C ILE A 148 -14.99 8.86 -8.10
N ILE A 149 -15.66 8.28 -7.10
CA ILE A 149 -16.98 7.65 -7.27
C ILE A 149 -17.99 8.65 -7.87
N SER A 150 -18.05 9.88 -7.34
CA SER A 150 -18.93 10.93 -7.89
C SER A 150 -18.57 11.29 -9.33
N SER A 151 -17.29 11.33 -9.70
CA SER A 151 -16.86 11.60 -11.08
C SER A 151 -17.30 10.51 -12.07
N LEU A 152 -17.57 9.30 -11.58
CA LEU A 152 -18.14 8.19 -12.36
C LEU A 152 -19.67 8.27 -12.49
N GLY A 153 -20.31 9.28 -11.90
CA GLY A 153 -21.77 9.42 -11.89
C GLY A 153 -22.47 8.47 -10.93
N VAL A 154 -21.75 7.93 -9.93
CA VAL A 154 -22.27 7.00 -8.93
C VAL A 154 -22.31 7.68 -7.56
N GLU A 155 -23.27 7.28 -6.71
CA GLU A 155 -23.41 7.81 -5.36
C GLU A 155 -22.35 7.21 -4.40
N PRO A 156 -21.52 8.04 -3.74
CA PRO A 156 -20.59 7.56 -2.72
C PRO A 156 -21.31 6.93 -1.52
N GLY A 157 -20.74 5.84 -0.98
CA GLY A 157 -21.33 5.09 0.12
C GLY A 157 -22.40 4.07 -0.30
N SER A 158 -22.73 3.98 -1.59
CA SER A 158 -23.57 2.91 -2.15
C SER A 158 -22.74 1.68 -2.54
N ASP A 159 -23.36 0.49 -2.56
CA ASP A 159 -22.72 -0.74 -3.05
C ASP A 159 -22.21 -0.59 -4.50
N GLY A 160 -22.97 0.13 -5.33
CA GLY A 160 -22.57 0.46 -6.70
C GLY A 160 -21.31 1.34 -6.75
N GLY A 161 -21.16 2.26 -5.78
CA GLY A 161 -19.99 3.13 -5.65
C GLY A 161 -18.73 2.35 -5.35
N SER A 162 -18.76 1.48 -4.34
CA SER A 162 -17.61 0.63 -3.98
C SER A 162 -17.24 -0.30 -5.13
N ALA A 163 -18.22 -0.92 -5.80
CA ALA A 163 -17.98 -1.79 -6.95
C ALA A 163 -17.34 -1.03 -8.13
N ALA A 164 -17.83 0.17 -8.45
CA ALA A 164 -17.28 1.01 -9.51
C ALA A 164 -15.85 1.44 -9.21
N LEU A 165 -15.57 1.83 -7.95
CA LEU A 165 -14.22 2.19 -7.51
C LEU A 165 -13.26 1.02 -7.62
N ASN A 166 -13.64 -0.16 -7.14
CA ASN A 166 -12.83 -1.37 -7.23
C ASN A 166 -12.51 -1.75 -8.67
N GLN A 167 -13.49 -1.67 -9.58
CA GLN A 167 -13.24 -1.92 -11.00
C GLN A 167 -12.24 -0.93 -11.60
N LEU A 168 -12.34 0.35 -11.22
CA LEU A 168 -11.42 1.37 -11.68
C LEU A 168 -10.01 1.14 -11.13
N LEU A 169 -9.87 0.87 -9.83
CA LEU A 169 -8.60 0.54 -9.20
C LEU A 169 -7.98 -0.74 -9.79
N ALA A 170 -8.78 -1.77 -10.05
CA ALA A 170 -8.31 -3.00 -10.69
C ALA A 170 -7.81 -2.78 -12.12
N LYS A 171 -8.46 -1.88 -12.87
CA LYS A 171 -8.01 -1.48 -14.20
C LYS A 171 -6.69 -0.71 -14.11
N THR A 172 -6.62 0.32 -13.29
CA THR A 172 -5.42 1.14 -13.10
C THR A 172 -4.25 0.32 -12.56
N GLY A 173 -4.49 -0.59 -11.62
CA GLY A 173 -3.46 -1.45 -11.03
C GLY A 173 -2.80 -2.39 -12.04
N LYS A 174 -3.51 -2.81 -13.10
CA LYS A 174 -2.90 -3.58 -14.21
C LYS A 174 -1.90 -2.74 -14.99
N ASP A 175 -2.22 -1.46 -15.20
CA ASP A 175 -1.36 -0.54 -15.94
C ASP A 175 -0.14 -0.11 -15.11
N MET A 176 -0.32 0.02 -13.79
CA MET A 176 0.70 0.48 -12.86
C MET A 176 1.79 -0.55 -12.49
N LYS A 177 1.67 -1.81 -12.94
CA LYS A 177 2.66 -2.89 -12.69
C LYS A 177 3.09 -3.00 -11.22
N ILE A 178 2.12 -3.15 -10.34
CA ILE A 178 2.35 -3.27 -8.90
C ILE A 178 3.17 -4.52 -8.60
N ASP A 179 4.32 -4.34 -7.96
CA ASP A 179 5.25 -5.41 -7.58
C ASP A 179 5.45 -5.40 -6.06
N VAL A 180 4.88 -6.39 -5.37
CA VAL A 180 4.93 -6.49 -3.90
C VAL A 180 5.95 -7.53 -3.49
N ASN A 181 6.78 -7.19 -2.51
CA ASN A 181 7.76 -8.11 -1.95
C ASN A 181 7.04 -9.35 -1.37
N PRO A 182 7.33 -10.57 -1.88
CA PRO A 182 6.56 -11.77 -1.56
C PRO A 182 6.43 -12.08 -0.06
N ARG A 183 7.36 -11.60 0.77
CA ARG A 183 7.28 -11.78 2.23
C ARG A 183 6.07 -11.11 2.88
N TYR A 184 5.45 -10.13 2.20
CA TYR A 184 4.26 -9.42 2.69
C TYR A 184 2.96 -9.94 2.07
N GLY A 185 3.04 -10.90 1.13
CA GLY A 185 1.89 -11.50 0.47
C GLY A 185 1.86 -11.23 -1.03
N THR A 186 0.72 -11.54 -1.64
CA THR A 186 0.48 -11.37 -3.09
C THR A 186 -0.60 -10.32 -3.30
N TRP A 187 -0.35 -9.39 -4.22
CA TRP A 187 -1.31 -8.38 -4.61
C TRP A 187 -2.45 -9.00 -5.44
N ASP A 188 -3.67 -8.84 -4.96
CA ASP A 188 -4.89 -9.20 -5.66
C ASP A 188 -5.37 -7.98 -6.46
N VAL A 189 -4.99 -7.96 -7.74
CA VAL A 189 -5.31 -6.86 -8.66
C VAL A 189 -6.82 -6.68 -8.82
N GLN A 190 -7.62 -7.74 -8.77
CA GLN A 190 -9.05 -7.66 -9.06
C GLN A 190 -9.81 -6.98 -7.92
N ASN A 191 -9.36 -7.21 -6.69
CA ASN A 191 -9.96 -6.65 -5.48
C ASN A 191 -9.14 -5.48 -4.90
N ALA A 192 -8.12 -5.00 -5.63
CA ALA A 192 -7.20 -3.94 -5.24
C ALA A 192 -6.71 -4.06 -3.77
N ARG A 193 -6.26 -5.25 -3.38
CA ARG A 193 -5.89 -5.55 -1.99
C ARG A 193 -4.68 -6.45 -1.86
N LEU A 194 -4.07 -6.44 -0.68
CA LEU A 194 -3.02 -7.38 -0.30
C LEU A 194 -3.58 -8.37 0.74
N GLY A 195 -3.60 -9.66 0.41
CA GLY A 195 -4.10 -10.71 1.31
C GLY A 195 -5.62 -10.95 1.25
N ALA A 196 -6.16 -11.65 2.25
CA ALA A 196 -7.51 -12.22 2.23
C ALA A 196 -8.63 -11.29 2.75
N THR A 197 -8.30 -10.14 3.35
CA THR A 197 -9.29 -9.26 4.01
C THR A 197 -10.07 -8.42 3.00
N HIS A 198 -11.37 -8.23 3.22
CA HIS A 198 -12.23 -7.37 2.39
C HIS A 198 -12.01 -5.91 2.78
N GLU A 199 -11.88 -5.02 1.78
CA GLU A 199 -11.60 -3.57 1.83
C GLU A 199 -11.61 -2.92 3.22
N PRO A 200 -10.54 -3.08 4.02
CA PRO A 200 -10.54 -2.60 5.40
C PRO A 200 -10.19 -1.11 5.48
N TRP A 201 -10.38 -0.35 4.40
CA TRP A 201 -9.95 1.05 4.31
C TRP A 201 -11.09 1.97 3.90
N LEU A 202 -12.08 1.50 3.13
CA LEU A 202 -13.20 2.30 2.67
C LEU A 202 -14.32 2.29 3.71
N VAL A 203 -14.52 3.41 4.40
CA VAL A 203 -15.69 3.65 5.25
C VAL A 203 -16.92 3.96 4.39
N PRO A 204 -18.06 3.26 4.56
CA PRO A 204 -19.33 3.65 3.96
C PRO A 204 -19.81 4.95 4.59
N VAL A 205 -19.51 6.08 3.96
CA VAL A 205 -19.99 7.40 4.37
C VAL A 205 -20.86 7.92 3.24
N ALA A 206 -22.13 8.23 3.53
CA ALA A 206 -22.95 9.00 2.60
C ALA A 206 -22.23 10.32 2.32
N ALA A 207 -22.07 10.69 1.05
CA ALA A 207 -21.27 11.85 0.65
C ALA A 207 -21.59 13.07 1.54
N ALA A 208 -20.59 13.58 2.26
CA ALA A 208 -20.71 14.92 2.83
C ALA A 208 -21.02 15.87 1.67
N PRO A 209 -21.94 16.84 1.82
CA PRO A 209 -22.35 17.69 0.72
C PRO A 209 -21.13 18.41 0.15
N VAL A 210 -20.68 17.95 -1.02
CA VAL A 210 -19.70 18.62 -1.85
C VAL A 210 -20.36 19.91 -2.31
N GLN A 211 -20.11 21.00 -1.60
CA GLN A 211 -20.42 22.33 -2.11
C GLN A 211 -19.49 22.54 -3.31
N GLY A 212 -20.09 22.49 -4.49
CA GLY A 212 -19.40 22.66 -5.76
C GLY A 212 -18.55 23.93 -5.76
N ALA A 213 -17.33 23.79 -6.28
CA ALA A 213 -16.54 24.92 -6.74
C ALA A 213 -17.06 25.41 -8.09
#